data_AF-A0A4Q4N2P2-F1
#
_entry.id   AF-A0A4Q4N2P2-F1
#
_cell.length_a   1.000
_cell.length_b   1.000
_cell.length_c   1.000
_cell.angle_alpha   90.00
_cell.angle_beta   90.00
_cell.angle_gamma   90.00
#
_symmetry.space_group_name_H-M   'P 1'
#
loop_
_entity.id
_entity.type
_entity.pdbx_description
1 polymer ?
#
loop_
_entity_poly.entity_id
_entity_poly.type
_entity_poly.pdbx_seq_one_letter_code
_entity_poly.pdbx_strand_id
1 'polypeptide(L)'
;MWDITDEDIGITREKELEQKPQLWKRMIDHGSCVFRHDEGKASALKIIDYLVQMKRPVTLDIQREMVDQNLDLIDTSAGSEVASAVKAVIERYERKLEEVEKGLKEAFDQKLQVEREILEAVRKEQQEILAKQREDMQSLHVSHMQLIEEQKRRFEESQISAKEDIATELEKQKKQLKERYLRDMHDRCMVM
;
A
#
# COMPACT_ATOMS: atom_id res chain seq x y z
N MET A 1 22.44 80.65 -22.08
CA MET A 1 22.75 80.83 -23.51
C MET A 1 24.25 80.66 -23.63
N TRP A 2 24.71 79.55 -24.21
CA TRP A 2 26.15 79.15 -24.20
C TRP A 2 26.96 79.83 -25.31
N ASP A 3 26.32 80.73 -26.05
CA ASP A 3 26.81 81.39 -27.27
C ASP A 3 27.49 82.75 -27.00
N ILE A 4 28.05 82.92 -25.80
CA ILE A 4 28.64 84.20 -25.34
C ILE A 4 30.16 84.22 -25.50
N THR A 5 30.76 83.16 -26.06
CA THR A 5 32.21 83.00 -26.14
C THR A 5 32.68 83.07 -27.59
N ASP A 6 33.76 83.82 -27.81
CA ASP A 6 34.48 83.89 -29.09
C ASP A 6 34.86 82.49 -29.60
N GLU A 7 34.76 82.28 -30.92
CA GLU A 7 34.90 80.95 -31.55
C GLU A 7 36.29 80.35 -31.30
N ASP A 8 37.33 81.17 -31.32
CA ASP A 8 38.72 80.75 -31.05
C ASP A 8 38.91 80.26 -29.60
N ILE A 9 38.23 80.90 -28.66
CA ILE A 9 38.24 80.51 -27.25
C ILE A 9 37.44 79.20 -27.09
N GLY A 10 36.32 79.06 -27.80
CA GLY A 10 35.52 77.83 -27.85
C GLY A 10 36.34 76.63 -28.33
N ILE A 11 37.05 76.77 -29.45
CA ILE A 11 37.92 75.72 -30.02
C ILE A 11 39.03 75.35 -29.05
N THR A 12 39.64 76.33 -28.39
CA THR A 12 40.73 76.09 -27.43
C THR A 12 40.23 75.30 -26.22
N ARG A 13 39.04 75.64 -25.69
CA ARG A 13 38.41 74.93 -24.57
C ARG A 13 37.93 73.53 -24.96
N GLU A 14 37.38 73.37 -26.15
CA GLU A 14 36.99 72.06 -26.68
C GLU A 14 38.20 71.11 -26.75
N LYS A 15 39.33 71.59 -27.30
CA LYS A 15 40.59 70.84 -27.30
C LYS A 15 41.08 70.51 -25.88
N GLU A 16 40.93 71.43 -24.94
CA GLU A 16 41.29 71.20 -23.54
C GLU A 16 40.44 70.09 -22.90
N LEU A 17 39.13 70.07 -23.18
CA LEU A 17 38.20 69.05 -22.71
C LEU A 17 38.55 67.67 -23.28
N GLU A 18 38.90 67.60 -24.57
CA GLU A 18 39.30 66.36 -25.25
C GLU A 18 40.65 65.82 -24.79
N GLN A 19 41.59 66.70 -24.40
CA GLN A 19 42.97 66.31 -24.13
C GLN A 19 43.27 66.03 -22.65
N LYS A 20 42.47 66.56 -21.71
CA LYS A 20 42.71 66.39 -20.27
C LYS A 20 42.08 65.10 -19.73
N PRO A 21 42.86 64.18 -19.13
CA PRO A 21 42.35 62.94 -18.52
C PRO A 21 41.28 63.13 -17.44
N GLN A 22 41.32 64.25 -16.72
CA GLN A 22 40.32 64.60 -15.71
C GLN A 22 39.00 65.14 -16.30
N LEU A 23 38.95 65.38 -17.61
CA LEU A 23 37.78 65.84 -18.35
C LEU A 23 37.32 64.72 -19.31
N TRP A 24 37.14 64.99 -20.61
CA TRP A 24 36.50 64.05 -21.53
C TRP A 24 37.44 63.00 -22.11
N LYS A 25 38.76 63.21 -22.03
CA LYS A 25 39.75 62.29 -22.61
C LYS A 25 39.53 60.83 -22.22
N ARG A 26 39.26 60.55 -20.93
CA ARG A 26 39.00 59.16 -20.49
C ARG A 26 37.80 58.53 -21.18
N MET A 27 36.73 59.30 -21.41
CA MET A 27 35.53 58.81 -22.09
C MET A 27 35.81 58.58 -23.59
N ILE A 28 36.60 59.47 -24.21
CA ILE A 28 37.02 59.36 -25.61
C ILE A 28 37.90 58.14 -25.82
N ASP A 29 38.88 57.91 -24.94
CA ASP A 29 39.76 56.75 -24.96
C ASP A 29 38.98 55.41 -24.85
N HIS A 30 37.78 55.44 -24.24
CA HIS A 30 36.87 54.28 -24.11
C HIS A 30 35.76 54.25 -25.17
N GLY A 31 35.90 55.03 -26.25
CA GLY A 31 35.02 54.96 -27.42
C GLY A 31 33.88 55.97 -27.46
N SER A 32 33.89 57.00 -26.61
CA SER A 32 32.95 58.13 -26.74
C SER A 32 33.38 59.08 -27.86
N CYS A 33 32.43 59.61 -28.62
CA CYS A 33 32.68 60.61 -29.65
C CYS A 33 32.17 61.98 -29.24
N VAL A 34 32.91 63.03 -29.59
CA VAL A 34 32.54 64.43 -29.31
C VAL A 34 31.95 65.05 -30.57
N PHE A 35 30.84 65.76 -30.42
CA PHE A 35 30.16 66.48 -31.51
C PHE A 35 29.83 67.90 -31.05
N ARG A 36 30.22 68.90 -31.84
CA ARG A 36 29.82 70.29 -31.64
C ARG A 36 28.43 70.54 -32.23
N HIS A 37 27.57 71.16 -31.45
CA HIS A 37 26.23 71.60 -31.88
C HIS A 37 26.19 73.12 -31.96
N ASP A 38 25.83 73.66 -33.13
CA ASP A 38 25.81 75.09 -33.48
C ASP A 38 24.38 75.66 -33.52
N GLU A 39 23.44 75.05 -32.78
CA GLU A 39 21.99 75.33 -32.82
C GLU A 39 21.33 75.11 -34.21
N GLY A 40 22.13 74.72 -35.20
CA GLY A 40 21.70 74.45 -36.57
C GLY A 40 21.16 73.04 -36.76
N LYS A 41 20.22 72.91 -37.72
CA LYS A 41 19.62 71.62 -38.09
C LYS A 41 20.67 70.60 -38.56
N ALA A 42 21.71 71.06 -39.24
CA ALA A 42 22.74 70.19 -39.81
C ALA A 42 23.59 69.51 -38.72
N SER A 43 24.01 70.24 -37.68
CA SER A 43 24.77 69.66 -36.58
C SER A 43 23.89 68.75 -35.70
N ALA A 44 22.63 69.10 -35.49
CA ALA A 44 21.67 68.24 -34.78
C ALA A 44 21.46 66.90 -35.50
N LEU A 45 21.28 66.91 -36.82
CA LEU A 45 21.10 65.69 -37.61
C LEU A 45 22.33 64.79 -37.57
N LYS A 46 23.55 65.35 -37.60
CA LYS A 46 24.78 64.56 -37.46
C LYS A 46 24.84 63.76 -36.16
N ILE A 47 24.40 64.36 -35.04
CA ILE A 47 24.35 63.69 -33.74
C ILE A 47 23.31 62.57 -33.76
N ILE A 48 22.12 62.83 -34.32
CA ILE A 48 21.05 61.84 -34.43
C ILE A 48 21.48 60.66 -35.30
N ASP A 49 22.09 60.91 -36.45
CA ASP A 49 22.57 59.86 -37.36
C ASP A 49 23.60 58.96 -36.67
N TYR A 50 24.53 59.55 -35.93
CA TYR A 50 25.51 58.80 -35.14
C TYR A 50 24.83 57.89 -34.09
N LEU A 51 23.83 58.40 -33.36
CA LEU A 51 23.10 57.62 -32.35
C LEU A 51 22.28 56.49 -32.97
N VAL A 52 21.66 56.72 -34.13
CA VAL A 52 20.89 55.69 -34.85
C VAL A 52 21.81 54.59 -35.36
N GLN A 53 22.99 54.95 -35.88
CA GLN A 53 24.01 53.99 -36.32
C GLN A 53 24.63 53.18 -35.17
N MET A 54 24.65 53.74 -33.95
CA MET A 54 25.13 53.04 -32.75
C MET A 54 24.18 51.94 -32.26
N LYS A 55 22.94 51.83 -32.75
CA LYS A 55 22.06 50.71 -32.42
C LYS A 55 22.68 49.40 -32.90
N ARG A 56 23.37 48.70 -32.00
CA ARG A 56 23.65 47.27 -32.17
C ARG A 56 22.39 46.51 -31.81
N PRO A 57 21.77 45.77 -32.75
CA PRO A 57 20.71 44.85 -32.36
C PRO A 57 21.33 43.81 -31.40
N VAL A 58 20.85 43.80 -30.17
CA VAL A 58 21.16 42.71 -29.23
C VAL A 58 20.23 41.57 -29.58
N THR A 59 20.72 40.62 -30.37
CA THR A 59 20.01 39.36 -30.61
C THR A 59 20.09 38.52 -29.34
N LEU A 60 18.94 38.15 -28.78
CA LEU A 60 18.90 37.24 -27.65
C LEU A 60 19.36 35.84 -28.11
N ASP A 61 20.05 35.11 -27.24
CA ASP A 61 20.55 33.77 -27.58
C ASP A 61 19.39 32.83 -27.96
N ILE A 62 18.23 32.93 -27.30
CA ILE A 62 17.03 32.16 -27.67
C ILE A 62 16.53 32.46 -29.10
N GLN A 63 16.64 33.72 -29.55
CA GLN A 63 16.23 34.09 -30.91
C GLN A 63 17.22 33.55 -31.93
N ARG A 64 18.52 33.58 -31.61
CA ARG A 64 19.56 32.97 -32.44
C ARG A 64 19.41 31.44 -32.51
N GLU A 65 19.13 30.79 -31.40
CA GLU A 65 18.91 29.34 -31.33
C GLU A 65 17.67 28.91 -32.13
N MET A 66 16.54 29.62 -31.97
CA MET A 66 15.31 29.25 -32.66
C MET A 66 15.29 29.65 -34.13
N VAL A 67 15.79 30.83 -34.49
CA VAL A 67 15.68 31.38 -35.85
C VAL A 67 16.89 31.01 -36.70
N ASP A 68 18.11 31.18 -36.17
CA ASP A 68 19.32 30.95 -36.97
C ASP A 68 19.76 29.48 -36.95
N GLN A 69 19.51 28.77 -35.84
CA GLN A 69 19.89 27.35 -35.68
C GLN A 69 18.72 26.38 -35.86
N ASN A 70 17.49 26.88 -36.08
CA ASN A 70 16.26 26.07 -36.20
C ASN A 70 16.09 25.06 -35.05
N LEU A 71 16.47 25.44 -33.83
CA LEU A 71 16.17 24.64 -32.65
C LEU A 71 14.71 24.83 -32.25
N ASP A 72 14.05 23.74 -31.88
CA ASP A 72 12.74 23.83 -31.23
C ASP A 72 12.88 24.50 -29.86
N LEU A 73 11.82 25.18 -29.41
CA LEU A 73 11.84 25.92 -28.14
C LEU A 73 12.33 25.07 -26.96
N ILE A 74 12.01 23.77 -26.95
CA ILE A 74 12.41 22.84 -25.87
C ILE A 74 13.90 22.47 -25.91
N ASP A 75 14.53 22.58 -27.08
CA ASP A 75 15.94 22.27 -27.31
C ASP A 75 16.86 23.49 -27.19
N THR A 76 16.28 24.69 -27.00
CA THR A 76 17.02 25.90 -26.65
C THR A 76 17.67 25.77 -25.28
N SER A 77 18.73 26.53 -25.01
CA SER A 77 19.42 26.52 -23.71
C SER A 77 18.45 26.84 -22.55
N ALA A 78 17.56 27.81 -22.75
CA ALA A 78 16.52 28.15 -21.79
C ALA A 78 15.42 27.08 -21.69
N GLY A 79 15.05 26.46 -22.82
CA GLY A 79 14.08 25.37 -22.88
C GLY A 79 14.56 24.10 -22.17
N SER A 80 15.84 23.74 -22.36
CA SER A 80 16.47 22.59 -21.74
C SER A 80 16.53 22.72 -20.22
N GLU A 81 16.79 23.92 -19.69
CA GLU A 81 16.79 24.17 -18.24
C GLU A 81 15.40 23.88 -17.64
N VAL A 82 14.34 24.42 -18.25
CA VAL A 82 12.96 24.18 -17.81
C VAL A 82 12.56 22.71 -17.99
N ALA A 83 12.93 22.11 -19.12
CA ALA A 83 12.66 20.70 -19.40
C ALA A 83 13.37 19.76 -18.42
N SER A 84 14.58 20.12 -17.96
CA SER A 84 15.32 19.35 -16.95
C SER A 84 14.59 19.31 -15.61
N ALA A 85 14.05 20.45 -15.17
CA ALA A 85 13.26 20.54 -13.95
C ALA A 85 11.98 19.70 -14.05
N VAL A 86 11.30 19.74 -15.20
CA VAL A 86 10.11 18.91 -15.46
C VAL A 86 10.46 17.42 -15.47
N LYS A 87 11.56 17.01 -16.12
CA LYS A 87 12.05 15.62 -16.11
C LYS A 87 12.35 15.13 -14.70
N ALA A 88 13.05 15.92 -13.89
CA ALA A 88 13.35 15.57 -12.50
C ALA A 88 12.09 15.39 -11.65
N VAL A 89 11.04 16.19 -11.92
CA VAL A 89 9.74 16.02 -11.28
C VAL A 89 9.08 14.72 -11.72
N ILE A 90 9.06 14.41 -13.02
CA ILE A 90 8.51 13.15 -13.56
C ILE A 90 9.20 11.95 -12.91
N GLU A 91 10.53 11.89 -12.93
CA GLU A 91 11.31 10.79 -12.33
C GLU A 91 11.05 10.64 -10.82
N ARG A 92 10.78 11.74 -10.12
CA ARG A 92 10.41 11.70 -8.70
C ARG A 92 9.02 11.10 -8.50
N TYR A 93 8.07 11.43 -9.36
CA TYR A 93 6.71 10.87 -9.29
C TYR A 93 6.68 9.40 -9.72
N GLU A 94 7.44 9.00 -10.73
CA GLU A 94 7.60 7.60 -11.12
C GLU A 94 8.14 6.75 -9.97
N ARG A 95 9.22 7.19 -9.31
CA ARG A 95 9.74 6.49 -8.12
C ARG A 95 8.72 6.38 -6.98
N LYS A 96 7.92 7.42 -6.75
CA LYS A 96 6.84 7.38 -5.75
C LYS A 96 5.74 6.40 -6.12
N LEU A 97 5.39 6.32 -7.41
CA LEU A 97 4.41 5.35 -7.90
C LEU A 97 4.92 3.93 -7.68
N GLU A 98 6.17 3.64 -8.04
CA GLU A 98 6.80 2.34 -7.79
C GLU A 98 6.83 1.98 -6.29
N GLU A 99 7.15 2.93 -5.42
CA GLU A 99 7.15 2.73 -3.97
C GLU A 99 5.76 2.42 -3.43
N VAL A 100 4.73 3.14 -3.90
CA VAL A 100 3.34 2.91 -3.52
C VAL A 100 2.85 1.55 -4.03
N GLU A 101 3.13 1.19 -5.28
CA GLU A 101 2.77 -0.10 -5.85
C GLU A 101 3.42 -1.26 -5.09
N LYS A 102 4.70 -1.13 -4.73
CA LYS A 102 5.41 -2.10 -3.91
C LYS A 102 4.78 -2.23 -2.52
N GLY A 103 4.48 -1.10 -1.87
CA GLY A 103 3.83 -1.09 -0.56
C GLY A 103 2.44 -1.74 -0.57
N LEU A 104 1.65 -1.53 -1.63
CA LEU A 104 0.36 -2.19 -1.82
C LEU A 104 0.50 -3.70 -1.96
N LYS A 105 1.48 -4.16 -2.74
CA LYS A 105 1.73 -5.59 -2.95
C LYS A 105 2.18 -6.27 -1.65
N GLU A 106 3.10 -5.65 -0.93
CA GLU A 106 3.56 -6.16 0.37
C GLU A 106 2.43 -6.23 1.40
N ALA A 107 1.58 -5.20 1.47
CA ALA A 107 0.42 -5.20 2.37
C ALA A 107 -0.60 -6.29 2.01
N PHE A 108 -0.82 -6.52 0.71
CA PHE A 108 -1.70 -7.59 0.23
C PHE A 108 -1.15 -8.97 0.58
N ASP A 109 0.14 -9.20 0.32
CA ASP A 109 0.80 -10.47 0.61
C ASP A 109 0.79 -10.77 2.13
N GLN A 110 1.08 -9.76 2.96
CA GLN A 110 1.00 -9.90 4.42
C GLN A 110 -0.42 -10.26 4.88
N LYS A 111 -1.44 -9.57 4.37
CA LYS A 111 -2.84 -9.88 4.70
C LYS A 111 -3.21 -11.30 4.28
N LEU A 112 -2.78 -11.73 3.10
CA LEU A 112 -3.04 -13.08 2.60
C LEU A 112 -2.37 -14.16 3.46
N GLN A 113 -1.16 -13.91 3.96
CA GLN A 113 -0.49 -14.83 4.89
C GLN A 113 -1.24 -14.94 6.22
N VAL A 114 -1.59 -13.81 6.83
CA VAL A 114 -2.36 -13.78 8.09
C VAL A 114 -3.71 -14.50 7.93
N GLU A 115 -4.40 -14.27 6.81
CA GLU A 115 -5.68 -14.92 6.53
C GLU A 115 -5.53 -16.45 6.36
N ARG A 116 -4.45 -16.92 5.72
CA ARG A 116 -4.14 -18.36 5.64
C ARG A 116 -3.88 -18.98 7.01
N GLU A 117 -3.07 -18.32 7.84
CA GLU A 117 -2.76 -18.80 9.19
C GLU A 117 -4.02 -18.93 10.05
N ILE A 118 -4.93 -17.95 9.99
CA ILE A 118 -6.23 -18.01 10.66
C ILE A 118 -7.06 -19.18 10.14
N LEU A 119 -7.12 -19.37 8.83
CA LEU A 119 -7.89 -20.46 8.21
C LEU A 119 -7.35 -21.84 8.62
N GLU A 120 -6.04 -21.99 8.69
CA GLU A 120 -5.38 -23.22 9.15
C GLU A 120 -5.64 -23.50 10.64
N ALA A 121 -5.57 -22.46 11.48
CA ALA A 121 -5.88 -22.57 12.90
C ALA A 121 -7.34 -23.02 13.13
N VAL A 122 -8.30 -22.38 12.45
CA VAL A 122 -9.72 -22.74 12.53
C VAL A 122 -9.95 -24.16 12.02
N ARG A 123 -9.30 -24.56 10.92
CA ARG A 123 -9.40 -25.92 10.39
C ARG A 123 -8.90 -26.96 11.39
N LYS A 124 -7.79 -26.67 12.07
CA LYS A 124 -7.21 -27.56 13.08
C LYS A 124 -8.14 -27.69 14.30
N GLU A 125 -8.66 -26.58 14.79
CA GLU A 125 -9.64 -26.57 15.90
C GLU A 125 -10.89 -27.40 15.55
N GLN A 126 -11.45 -27.20 14.36
CA GLN A 126 -12.59 -28.00 13.89
C GLN A 126 -12.26 -29.50 13.79
N GLN A 127 -11.07 -29.86 13.34
CA GLN A 127 -10.63 -31.25 13.30
C GLN A 127 -10.50 -31.86 14.69
N GLU A 128 -9.97 -31.11 15.66
CA GLU A 128 -9.87 -31.55 17.06
C GLU A 128 -11.26 -31.73 17.69
N ILE A 129 -12.19 -30.82 17.44
CA ILE A 129 -13.58 -30.94 17.89
C ILE A 129 -14.23 -32.19 17.30
N LEU A 130 -14.10 -32.43 15.99
CA LEU A 130 -14.66 -33.61 15.34
C LEU A 130 -14.02 -34.91 15.86
N ALA A 131 -12.72 -34.90 16.15
CA ALA A 131 -12.03 -36.05 16.73
C ALA A 131 -12.58 -36.37 18.13
N LYS A 132 -12.72 -35.36 19.00
CA LYS A 132 -13.32 -35.53 20.33
C LYS A 132 -14.76 -36.02 20.24
N GLN A 133 -15.59 -35.44 19.38
CA GLN A 133 -16.97 -35.90 19.17
C GLN A 133 -17.05 -37.36 18.72
N ARG A 134 -16.10 -37.82 17.89
CA ARG A 134 -16.02 -39.23 17.49
C ARG A 134 -15.64 -40.13 18.66
N GLU A 135 -14.68 -39.71 19.47
CA GLU A 135 -14.25 -40.45 20.66
C GLU A 135 -15.39 -40.53 21.70
N ASP A 136 -16.07 -39.41 21.96
CA ASP A 136 -17.23 -39.35 22.84
C ASP A 136 -18.37 -40.25 22.34
N MET A 137 -18.63 -40.27 21.02
CA MET A 137 -19.63 -41.15 20.42
C MET A 137 -19.26 -42.63 20.59
N GLN A 138 -17.99 -42.99 20.41
CA GLN A 138 -17.51 -44.35 20.61
C GLN A 138 -17.63 -44.77 22.08
N SER A 139 -17.20 -43.91 23.01
CA SER A 139 -17.31 -44.14 24.44
C SER A 139 -18.76 -44.32 24.88
N LEU A 140 -19.66 -43.45 24.42
CA LEU A 140 -21.10 -43.56 24.69
C LEU A 140 -21.68 -44.86 24.13
N HIS A 141 -21.24 -45.28 22.93
CA HIS A 141 -21.68 -46.53 22.33
C HIS A 141 -21.25 -47.75 23.17
N VAL A 142 -20.01 -47.78 23.63
CA VAL A 142 -19.49 -48.85 24.52
C VAL A 142 -20.24 -48.86 25.85
N SER A 143 -20.39 -47.70 26.48
CA SER A 143 -21.15 -47.58 27.74
C SER A 143 -22.59 -48.05 27.57
N HIS A 144 -23.25 -47.65 26.49
CA HIS A 144 -24.62 -48.08 26.19
C HIS A 144 -24.72 -49.60 25.95
N MET A 145 -23.76 -50.21 25.26
CA MET A 145 -23.68 -51.66 25.07
C MET A 145 -23.49 -52.41 26.40
N GLN A 146 -22.57 -51.95 27.24
CA GLN A 146 -22.36 -52.51 28.58
C GLN A 146 -23.63 -52.45 29.43
N LEU A 147 -24.36 -51.34 29.36
CA LEU A 147 -25.60 -51.15 30.11
C LEU A 147 -26.72 -52.07 29.63
N ILE A 148 -26.83 -52.30 28.31
CA ILE A 148 -27.76 -53.28 27.74
C ILE A 148 -27.41 -54.70 28.20
N GLU A 149 -26.12 -55.04 28.19
CA GLU A 149 -25.64 -56.36 28.57
C GLU A 149 -25.86 -56.62 30.07
N GLU A 150 -25.62 -55.63 30.93
CA GLU A 150 -25.93 -55.70 32.35
C GLU A 150 -27.44 -55.89 32.59
N GLN A 151 -28.29 -55.14 31.88
CA GLN A 151 -29.74 -55.27 31.98
C GLN A 151 -30.23 -56.65 31.51
N LYS A 152 -29.67 -57.18 30.40
CA LYS A 152 -29.97 -58.54 29.95
C LYS A 152 -29.58 -59.58 31.00
N ARG A 153 -28.38 -59.48 31.56
CA ARG A 153 -27.90 -60.40 32.61
C ARG A 153 -28.82 -60.40 33.82
N ARG A 154 -29.22 -59.22 34.31
CA ARG A 154 -30.18 -59.08 35.43
C ARG A 154 -31.54 -59.72 35.10
N PHE A 155 -32.01 -59.56 33.88
CA PHE A 155 -33.27 -60.17 33.43
C PHE A 155 -33.18 -61.70 33.36
N GLU A 156 -32.07 -62.23 32.84
CA GLU A 156 -31.80 -63.67 32.79
C GLU A 156 -31.68 -64.28 34.19
N GLU A 157 -30.95 -63.62 35.11
CA GLU A 157 -30.85 -64.03 36.52
C GLU A 157 -32.23 -64.08 37.18
N SER A 158 -33.06 -63.05 36.98
CA SER A 158 -34.43 -63.03 37.51
C SER A 158 -35.34 -64.09 36.89
N GLN A 159 -35.14 -64.44 35.62
CA GLN A 159 -35.86 -65.52 34.95
C GLN A 159 -35.45 -66.89 35.50
N ILE A 160 -34.16 -67.09 35.77
CA ILE A 160 -33.64 -68.32 36.37
C ILE A 160 -34.17 -68.48 37.79
N SER A 161 -34.08 -67.44 38.63
CA SER A 161 -34.58 -67.50 40.00
C SER A 161 -36.10 -67.78 40.04
N ALA A 162 -36.88 -67.14 39.17
CA ALA A 162 -38.31 -67.40 39.07
C ALA A 162 -38.62 -68.85 38.62
N LYS A 163 -37.82 -69.42 37.71
CA LYS A 163 -37.97 -70.83 37.30
C LYS A 163 -37.61 -71.78 38.44
N GLU A 164 -36.58 -71.49 39.22
CA GLU A 164 -36.18 -72.26 40.41
C GLU A 164 -37.27 -72.20 41.50
N ASP A 165 -37.83 -71.02 41.76
CA ASP A 165 -38.96 -70.84 42.68
C ASP A 165 -40.19 -71.67 42.24
N ILE A 166 -40.53 -71.63 40.94
CA ILE A 166 -41.62 -72.45 40.39
C ILE A 166 -41.31 -73.95 40.52
N ALA A 167 -40.06 -74.37 40.26
CA ALA A 167 -39.66 -75.77 40.33
C ALA A 167 -39.72 -76.32 41.77
N THR A 168 -39.21 -75.54 42.74
CA THR A 168 -39.25 -75.91 44.16
C THR A 168 -40.69 -75.98 44.68
N GLU A 169 -41.58 -75.08 44.24
CA GLU A 169 -43.00 -75.12 44.59
C GLU A 169 -43.71 -76.33 43.99
N LEU A 170 -43.44 -76.66 42.71
CA LEU A 170 -43.91 -77.89 42.08
C LEU A 170 -43.44 -79.15 42.81
N GLU A 171 -42.21 -79.16 43.30
CA GLU A 171 -41.63 -80.28 44.02
C GLU A 171 -42.27 -80.45 45.41
N LYS A 172 -42.53 -79.35 46.13
CA LYS A 172 -43.32 -79.35 47.36
C LYS A 172 -44.74 -79.87 47.12
N GLN A 173 -45.42 -79.41 46.07
CA GLN A 173 -46.76 -79.88 45.72
C GLN A 173 -46.76 -81.39 45.43
N LYS A 174 -45.78 -81.89 44.65
CA LYS A 174 -45.62 -83.33 44.42
C LYS A 174 -45.41 -84.11 45.71
N LYS A 175 -44.57 -83.60 46.62
CA LYS A 175 -44.30 -84.25 47.91
C LYS A 175 -45.55 -84.30 48.80
N GLN A 176 -46.30 -83.20 48.88
CA GLN A 176 -47.59 -83.15 49.58
C GLN A 176 -48.63 -84.08 48.95
N LEU A 177 -48.68 -84.18 47.62
CA LEU A 177 -49.58 -85.10 46.92
C LEU A 177 -49.22 -86.55 47.22
N LYS A 178 -47.93 -86.88 47.25
CA LYS A 178 -47.42 -88.21 47.59
C LYS A 178 -47.70 -88.59 49.04
N GLU A 179 -47.56 -87.64 49.97
CA GLU A 179 -47.93 -87.83 51.39
C GLU A 179 -49.45 -87.97 51.59
N ARG A 180 -50.27 -87.26 50.81
CA ARG A 180 -51.73 -87.47 50.78
C ARG A 180 -52.08 -88.86 50.25
N TYR A 181 -51.48 -89.26 49.12
CA TYR A 181 -51.71 -90.56 48.51
C TYR A 181 -51.31 -91.72 49.44
N LEU A 182 -50.18 -91.59 50.15
CA LEU A 182 -49.73 -92.56 51.15
C LEU A 182 -50.68 -92.62 52.36
N ARG A 183 -51.23 -91.48 52.82
CA ARG A 183 -52.27 -91.44 53.86
C ARG A 183 -53.56 -92.12 53.41
N ASP A 184 -54.07 -91.81 52.23
CA ASP A 184 -55.27 -92.43 51.68
C ASP A 184 -55.12 -93.96 51.48
N MET A 185 -53.91 -94.43 51.13
CA MET A 185 -53.61 -95.87 51.08
C MET A 185 -53.54 -96.50 52.47
N HIS A 186 -53.00 -95.80 53.48
CA HIS A 186 -52.94 -96.28 54.85
C HIS A 186 -54.34 -96.40 55.46
N ASP A 187 -55.21 -95.42 55.20
CA ASP A 187 -56.60 -95.43 55.64
C ASP A 187 -57.44 -96.51 54.92
N ARG A 188 -57.15 -96.82 53.65
CA ARG A 188 -57.79 -97.96 52.95
C ARG A 188 -57.31 -99.33 53.45
N CYS A 189 -56.12 -99.43 54.02
CA CYS A 189 -55.57 -100.69 54.53
C CYS A 189 -56.00 -100.98 55.98
N MET A 190 -56.48 -99.98 56.73
CA MET A 190 -57.03 -100.13 58.08
C MET A 190 -58.55 -100.43 58.12
N VAL A 191 -59.22 -100.50 56.97
CA VAL A 191 -60.69 -100.74 56.85
C VAL A 191 -61.02 -102.14 56.30
N MET A 192 -60.03 -103.06 56.21
CA MET A 192 -60.24 -104.50 56.02
C MET A 192 -59.84 -105.26 57.28
#